data_AF-A0A202DII4-F1
#
_entry.id   AF-A0A202DII4-F1
#
_cell.length_a   1.000
_cell.length_b   1.000
_cell.length_c   1.000
_cell.angle_alpha   90.00
_cell.angle_beta   90.00
_cell.angle_gamma   90.00
#
_symmetry.space_group_name_H-M   'P 1'
#
loop_
_entity.id
_entity.type
_entity.pdbx_description
1 polymer ?
#
loop_
_entity_poly.entity_id
_entity_poly.type
_entity_poly.pdbx_seq_one_letter_code
_entity_poly.pdbx_strand_id
1 'polypeptide(L)'
;MKKVHLQSERGAVLTILVAGILLIILAATYFTGLSAKASRCKNALETIEFWNIQWQASKAGSSPDVGICNQMNVLIGKYNRSCGKSYGNLPLETCG
;
A
#
# COMPACT_ATOMS: atom_id res chain seq x y z
N MET A 1 59.83 1.11 27.38
CA MET A 1 58.41 0.70 27.52
C MET A 1 57.60 1.34 26.40
N LYS A 2 57.16 0.57 25.40
CA LYS A 2 56.36 1.06 24.25
C LYS A 2 54.90 1.22 24.70
N LYS A 3 54.40 2.45 24.72
CA LYS A 3 52.96 2.74 24.93
C LYS A 3 52.23 2.42 23.62
N VAL A 4 51.57 1.26 23.58
CA VAL A 4 50.71 0.88 22.47
C VAL A 4 49.47 1.78 22.50
N HIS A 5 49.29 2.62 21.48
CA HIS A 5 48.09 3.43 21.28
C HIS A 5 46.91 2.54 20.86
N LEU A 6 46.29 1.87 21.84
CA LEU A 6 45.04 1.09 21.70
C LEU A 6 43.78 1.94 21.93
N GLN A 7 43.85 3.25 21.70
CA GLN A 7 42.71 4.15 21.94
C GLN A 7 41.81 4.37 20.71
N SER A 8 42.24 3.97 19.51
CA SER A 8 41.54 4.28 18.26
C SER A 8 40.48 3.26 17.83
N GLU A 9 40.45 2.07 18.42
CA GLU A 9 39.59 0.97 17.96
C GLU A 9 38.17 1.03 18.55
N ARG A 10 38.01 1.57 19.76
CA ARG A 10 36.71 1.62 20.46
C ARG A 10 35.73 2.62 19.82
N GLY A 11 36.23 3.70 19.22
CA GLY A 11 35.39 4.71 18.56
C GLY A 11 34.77 4.19 17.26
N ALA A 12 35.54 3.46 16.45
CA ALA A 12 35.11 2.94 15.17
C ALA A 12 34.01 1.86 15.32
N VAL A 13 34.14 0.96 16.29
CA VAL A 13 33.15 -0.10 16.55
C VAL A 13 31.81 0.47 16.96
N LEU A 14 31.80 1.53 17.80
CA LEU A 14 30.58 2.19 18.23
C LEU A 14 29.86 2.88 17.06
N THR A 15 30.62 3.55 16.18
CA THR A 15 30.04 4.20 14.98
C THR A 15 29.47 3.22 13.98
N ILE A 16 30.08 2.04 13.80
CA ILE A 16 29.57 1.00 12.89
C ILE A 16 28.26 0.41 13.41
N LEU A 17 28.15 0.18 14.72
CA LEU A 17 26.92 -0.31 15.36
C LEU A 17 25.74 0.66 15.19
N VAL A 18 25.97 1.95 15.44
CA VAL A 18 24.92 2.98 15.31
C VAL A 18 24.47 3.15 13.85
N ALA A 19 25.42 3.17 12.91
CA ALA A 19 25.09 3.25 11.48
C ALA A 19 24.32 2.02 10.98
N GLY A 20 24.67 0.81 11.46
CA GLY A 20 23.95 -0.42 11.14
C GLY A 20 22.50 -0.41 11.64
N ILE A 21 22.28 0.05 12.88
CA ILE A 21 20.92 0.15 13.46
C ILE A 21 20.06 1.15 12.67
N LEU A 22 20.62 2.29 12.28
CA LEU A 22 19.93 3.29 11.46
C LEU A 22 19.47 2.72 10.11
N LEU A 23 20.32 1.94 9.43
CA LEU A 23 19.97 1.29 8.17
C LEU A 23 18.86 0.25 8.34
N ILE A 24 18.84 -0.49 9.46
CA ILE A 24 17.78 -1.46 9.77
C ILE A 24 16.44 -0.74 10.02
N ILE A 25 16.44 0.38 10.75
CA ILE A 25 15.22 1.17 11.02
C ILE A 25 14.67 1.78 9.72
N LEU A 26 15.54 2.29 8.86
CA LEU A 26 15.17 2.82 7.54
C LEU A 26 14.59 1.73 6.63
N ALA A 27 15.20 0.55 6.60
CA ALA A 27 14.67 -0.59 5.86
C ALA A 27 13.29 -1.00 6.41
N ALA A 28 13.16 -1.17 7.73
CA ALA A 28 11.90 -1.57 8.37
C ALA A 28 10.76 -0.55 8.13
N THR A 29 11.04 0.75 8.17
CA THR A 29 10.04 1.78 7.87
C THR A 29 9.64 1.78 6.38
N TYR A 30 10.58 1.51 5.48
CA TYR A 30 10.30 1.35 4.05
C TYR A 30 9.44 0.10 3.75
N PHE A 31 9.79 -1.05 4.34
CA PHE A 31 9.02 -2.30 4.18
C PHE A 31 7.63 -2.22 4.82
N THR A 32 7.50 -1.60 5.99
CA THR A 32 6.19 -1.41 6.65
C THR A 32 5.31 -0.43 5.87
N GLY A 33 5.89 0.64 5.31
CA GLY A 33 5.16 1.58 4.44
C GLY A 33 4.62 0.92 3.17
N LEU A 34 5.41 0.07 2.52
CA LEU A 34 4.97 -0.72 1.35
C LEU A 34 3.88 -1.73 1.72
N SER A 35 4.03 -2.41 2.85
CA SER A 35 3.07 -3.41 3.33
C SER A 35 1.72 -2.79 3.71
N ALA A 36 1.75 -1.62 4.37
CA ALA A 36 0.54 -0.87 4.70
C ALA A 36 -0.17 -0.35 3.44
N LYS A 37 0.57 0.12 2.43
CA LYS A 37 -0.02 0.52 1.15
C LYS A 37 -0.68 -0.67 0.45
N ALA A 38 -0.01 -1.83 0.40
CA ALA A 38 -0.56 -3.05 -0.18
C ALA A 38 -1.87 -3.47 0.52
N SER A 39 -1.89 -3.46 1.86
CA SER A 39 -3.08 -3.80 2.65
C SER A 39 -4.25 -2.83 2.38
N ARG A 40 -3.99 -1.52 2.31
CA ARG A 40 -5.04 -0.53 1.96
C ARG A 40 -5.59 -0.75 0.56
N CYS A 41 -4.72 -1.03 -0.41
CA CYS A 41 -5.14 -1.32 -1.79
C CYS A 41 -5.95 -2.61 -1.88
N LYS A 42 -5.59 -3.64 -1.12
CA LYS A 42 -6.36 -4.89 -1.01
C LYS A 42 -7.76 -4.63 -0.42
N ASN A 43 -7.84 -3.91 0.70
CA ASN A 43 -9.13 -3.58 1.31
C ASN A 43 -10.03 -2.75 0.37
N ALA A 44 -9.43 -1.83 -0.39
CA ALA A 44 -10.16 -1.09 -1.42
C ALA A 44 -10.71 -2.02 -2.53
N LEU A 45 -9.94 -3.03 -2.96
CA LEU A 45 -10.41 -4.04 -3.91
C LEU A 45 -11.55 -4.87 -3.35
N GLU A 46 -11.45 -5.35 -2.11
CA GLU A 46 -12.52 -6.12 -1.45
C GLU A 46 -13.82 -5.30 -1.35
N THR A 47 -13.71 -3.99 -1.07
CA THR A 47 -14.86 -3.09 -1.07
C THR A 47 -15.45 -2.94 -2.49
N ILE A 48 -14.62 -2.74 -3.51
CA ILE A 48 -15.08 -2.64 -4.91
C ILE A 48 -15.76 -3.93 -5.36
N GLU A 49 -15.20 -5.09 -5.01
CA GLU A 49 -15.77 -6.40 -5.31
C GLU A 49 -17.15 -6.57 -4.70
N PHE A 50 -17.33 -6.18 -3.43
CA PHE A 50 -18.65 -6.18 -2.79
C PHE A 50 -19.67 -5.34 -3.58
N TRP A 51 -19.33 -4.12 -3.98
CA TRP A 51 -20.22 -3.26 -4.77
C TRP A 51 -20.46 -3.80 -6.18
N ASN A 52 -19.46 -4.44 -6.79
CA ASN A 52 -19.61 -5.08 -8.09
C ASN A 52 -20.61 -6.25 -8.01
N ILE A 53 -20.56 -7.08 -6.96
CA ILE A 53 -21.54 -8.16 -6.75
C ILE A 53 -22.96 -7.58 -6.64
N GLN A 54 -23.12 -6.51 -5.85
CA GLN A 54 -24.42 -5.81 -5.73
C GLN A 54 -24.88 -5.23 -7.07
N TRP A 55 -23.96 -4.69 -7.86
CA TRP A 55 -24.26 -4.16 -9.19
C TRP A 55 -24.70 -5.26 -10.16
N GLN A 56 -23.98 -6.38 -10.22
CA GLN A 56 -24.36 -7.51 -11.07
C GLN A 56 -25.73 -8.08 -10.65
N ALA A 57 -26.00 -8.18 -9.34
CA ALA A 57 -27.30 -8.61 -8.82
C ALA A 57 -28.42 -7.65 -9.21
N SER A 58 -28.15 -6.34 -9.15
CA SER A 58 -29.10 -5.30 -9.54
C SER A 58 -29.39 -5.31 -11.05
N LYS A 59 -28.37 -5.50 -11.88
CA LYS A 59 -28.53 -5.66 -13.35
C LYS A 59 -29.35 -6.88 -13.74
N ALA A 60 -29.32 -7.95 -12.94
CA ALA A 60 -30.13 -9.13 -13.19
C ALA A 60 -31.63 -8.89 -12.93
N GLY A 61 -31.99 -7.78 -12.27
CA GLY A 61 -33.37 -7.33 -12.10
C GLY A 61 -33.91 -6.56 -13.31
N SER A 62 -35.19 -6.19 -13.24
CA SER A 62 -35.87 -5.41 -14.29
C SER A 62 -35.52 -3.92 -14.32
N SER A 63 -34.87 -3.41 -13.27
CA SER A 63 -34.44 -2.00 -13.15
C SER A 63 -33.08 -1.93 -12.48
N PRO A 64 -31.98 -1.82 -13.24
CA PRO A 64 -30.64 -1.67 -12.68
C PRO A 64 -30.52 -0.41 -11.82
N ASP A 65 -29.99 -0.55 -10.62
CA ASP A 65 -29.75 0.55 -9.69
C ASP A 65 -28.44 1.26 -10.06
N VAL A 66 -28.60 2.33 -10.84
CA VAL A 66 -27.51 3.23 -11.28
C VAL A 66 -26.74 3.82 -10.09
N GLY A 67 -27.36 3.95 -8.91
CA GLY A 67 -26.70 4.40 -7.69
C GLY A 67 -25.59 3.46 -7.23
N ILE A 68 -25.82 2.16 -7.32
CA ILE A 68 -24.82 1.13 -6.98
C ILE A 68 -23.63 1.21 -7.95
N CYS A 69 -23.90 1.33 -9.25
CA CYS A 69 -22.85 1.48 -10.26
C CYS A 69 -22.03 2.76 -10.07
N ASN A 70 -22.68 3.90 -9.81
CA ASN A 70 -22.00 5.16 -9.54
C ASN A 70 -21.12 5.07 -8.29
N GLN A 71 -21.61 4.45 -7.23
CA GLN A 71 -20.84 4.24 -6.00
C GLN A 71 -19.59 3.37 -6.26
N MET A 72 -19.73 2.29 -7.03
CA MET A 72 -18.62 1.45 -7.45
C MET A 72 -17.59 2.24 -8.27
N ASN A 73 -18.02 3.03 -9.26
CA ASN A 73 -17.13 3.87 -10.07
C ASN A 73 -16.36 4.91 -9.24
N VAL A 74 -16.99 5.50 -8.22
CA VAL A 74 -16.30 6.39 -7.28
C VAL A 74 -15.19 5.65 -6.53
N LEU A 75 -15.45 4.42 -6.08
CA LEU A 75 -14.45 3.58 -5.40
C LEU A 75 -13.30 3.19 -6.33
N ILE A 76 -13.61 2.78 -7.57
CA ILE A 76 -12.64 2.50 -8.61
C ILE A 76 -11.77 3.73 -8.89
N GLY A 77 -12.37 4.92 -9.02
CA GLY A 77 -11.63 6.17 -9.20
C GLY A 77 -10.71 6.52 -8.02
N LYS A 78 -11.09 6.19 -6.78
CA LYS A 78 -10.21 6.34 -5.60
C LYS A 78 -9.07 5.32 -5.61
N TYR A 79 -9.36 4.07 -5.96
CA TYR A 79 -8.36 3.01 -6.09
C TYR A 79 -7.34 3.35 -7.19
N ASN A 80 -7.78 3.70 -8.39
CA ASN A 80 -6.90 4.02 -9.52
C ASN A 80 -5.93 5.17 -9.18
N ARG A 81 -6.40 6.20 -8.48
CA ARG A 81 -5.55 7.31 -8.01
C ARG A 81 -4.52 6.89 -6.96
N SER A 82 -4.86 5.97 -6.05
CA SER A 82 -4.02 5.63 -4.89
C SER A 82 -3.11 4.42 -5.13
N CYS A 83 -3.61 3.45 -5.89
CA CYS A 83 -3.08 2.11 -6.07
C CYS A 83 -2.78 1.79 -7.53
N GLY A 84 -3.42 2.47 -8.49
CA GLY A 84 -3.35 2.14 -9.92
C GLY A 84 -1.95 2.14 -10.52
N LYS A 85 -1.08 3.06 -10.08
CA LYS A 85 0.33 3.10 -10.51
C LYS A 85 1.14 1.87 -10.09
N SER A 86 0.77 1.24 -8.98
CA SER A 86 1.50 0.11 -8.39
C SER A 86 0.89 -1.25 -8.72
N TYR A 87 -0.43 -1.33 -8.87
CA TYR A 87 -1.18 -2.59 -9.00
C TYR A 87 -2.04 -2.68 -10.27
N GLY A 88 -2.03 -1.65 -11.11
CA GLY A 88 -2.86 -1.56 -12.31
C GLY A 88 -4.18 -0.82 -12.05
N ASN A 89 -4.70 -0.15 -13.08
CA ASN A 89 -6.00 0.51 -13.01
C ASN A 89 -7.12 -0.50 -13.26
N LEU A 90 -8.22 -0.35 -12.54
CA LEU A 90 -9.46 -1.06 -12.79
C LEU A 90 -10.29 -0.29 -13.85
N PRO A 91 -11.00 -1.00 -14.72
CA PRO A 91 -11.92 -0.38 -15.67
C PRO A 91 -13.09 0.26 -14.92
N LEU A 92 -13.59 1.39 -15.44
CA LEU A 92 -14.86 1.96 -14.98
C LEU A 92 -16.00 1.22 -15.65
N GLU A 93 -17.11 1.05 -14.93
CA GLU A 93 -18.31 0.48 -15.50
C GLU A 93 -19.22 1.52 -16.13
N THR A 94 -19.99 1.09 -17.12
CA THR A 94 -21.03 1.92 -17.73
C THR A 94 -22.32 1.76 -16.94
N CYS A 95 -22.82 2.85 -16.38
CA CYS A 95 -23.97 2.84 -15.46
C CYS A 95 -25.33 3.05 -16.16
N GLY A 96 -25.47 2.65 -17.43
CA GLY A 96 -26.67 2.81 -18.24
C GLY A 96 -26.54 2.19 -19.62
#